data_AF-A0A645CHX6-F1
#
_entry.id   AF-A0A645CHX6-F1
#
_cell.length_a   1.000
_cell.length_b   1.000
_cell.length_c   1.000
_cell.angle_alpha   90.00
_cell.angle_beta   90.00
_cell.angle_gamma   90.00
#
_symmetry.space_group_name_H-M   'P 1'
#
loop_
_entity.id
_entity.type
_entity.pdbx_description
1 polymer ?
#
loop_
_entity_poly.entity_id
_entity_poly.type
_entity_poly.pdbx_seq_one_letter_code
_entity_poly.pdbx_strand_id
1 'polypeptide(L)'
;MVFGYGDETDSIFSKIEDLDENELTKCMKSFHYVLNGNYRHLFDFLDSDNFNVYIMGHSCGLSDRVMFNKILQHPNMNEIKIFYHKKGNASHENDFFEKVQNISRYFDSNSKHLMRTKITPLSMSLPLTDL
;
A
#
# COMPACT_ATOMS: atom_id res chain seq x y z
N MET A 1 14.10 4.48 10.42
CA MET A 1 12.80 5.19 10.31
C MET A 1 12.97 6.27 9.26
N VAL A 2 12.15 6.27 8.20
CA VAL A 2 12.16 7.33 7.18
C VAL A 2 11.10 8.36 7.56
N PHE A 3 11.52 9.59 7.84
CA PHE A 3 10.65 10.72 8.16
C PHE A 3 10.75 11.72 7.00
N GLY A 4 9.62 12.12 6.41
CA GLY A 4 9.60 12.98 5.24
C GLY A 4 8.20 13.15 4.66
N TYR A 5 8.07 13.99 3.65
CA TYR A 5 6.84 14.19 2.86
C TYR A 5 7.08 13.77 1.41
N GLY A 6 6.06 13.90 0.56
CA GLY A 6 6.17 13.62 -0.87
C GLY A 6 5.47 12.33 -1.27
N ASP A 7 4.63 12.46 -2.28
CA ASP A 7 4.01 11.39 -3.05
C ASP A 7 4.45 11.62 -4.49
N GLU A 8 5.38 10.80 -4.99
CA GLU A 8 5.92 10.92 -6.36
C GLU A 8 4.86 10.71 -7.44
N THR A 9 3.70 10.16 -7.06
CA THR A 9 2.58 9.97 -7.98
C THR A 9 1.74 11.23 -8.16
N ASP A 10 1.99 12.29 -7.38
CA ASP A 10 1.29 13.57 -7.51
C ASP A 10 1.91 14.44 -8.61
N SER A 11 1.06 15.05 -9.44
CA SER A 11 1.44 16.08 -10.42
C SER A 11 2.27 17.24 -9.85
N ILE A 12 2.13 17.54 -8.56
CA ILE A 12 2.92 18.58 -7.88
C ILE A 12 4.39 18.17 -7.78
N PHE A 13 4.69 16.88 -7.64
CA PHE A 13 6.06 16.39 -7.52
C PHE A 13 6.88 16.70 -8.77
N SER A 14 6.34 16.40 -9.96
CA SER A 14 7.00 16.72 -11.24
C SER A 14 7.35 18.21 -11.35
N LYS A 15 6.47 19.10 -10.87
CA LYS A 15 6.73 20.54 -10.89
C LYS A 15 7.84 20.96 -9.92
N ILE A 16 8.03 20.22 -8.82
CA ILE A 16 9.11 20.49 -7.86
C ILE A 16 10.45 19.99 -8.43
N GLU A 17 10.46 18.84 -9.11
CA GLU A 17 11.66 18.34 -9.80
C GLU A 17 12.10 19.30 -10.91
N ASP A 18 11.16 19.87 -11.66
CA ASP A 18 11.44 20.81 -12.75
C ASP A 18 12.15 22.11 -12.28
N LEU A 19 12.11 22.43 -10.98
CA LEU A 19 12.76 23.61 -10.41
C LEU A 19 14.28 23.42 -10.19
N ASP A 20 14.80 22.19 -10.28
CA ASP A 20 16.23 21.84 -10.15
C ASP A 20 16.91 22.37 -8.86
N GLU A 21 16.13 22.55 -7.79
CA GLU A 21 16.61 23.00 -6.48
C GLU A 21 16.63 21.84 -5.46
N ASN A 22 17.84 21.34 -5.15
CA ASN A 22 18.04 20.21 -4.22
C ASN A 22 17.45 20.43 -2.82
N GLU A 23 17.32 21.67 -2.36
CA GLU A 23 16.72 21.94 -1.04
C GLU A 23 15.20 21.67 -1.02
N LEU A 24 14.51 21.75 -2.17
CA LEU A 24 13.07 21.46 -2.27
C LEU A 24 12.77 19.96 -2.11
N THR A 25 13.71 19.09 -2.51
CA THR A 25 13.56 17.63 -2.50
C THR A 25 14.23 16.95 -1.30
N LYS A 26 15.00 17.70 -0.50
CA LYS A 26 15.78 17.21 0.65
C LYS A 26 15.00 16.42 1.70
N CYS A 27 13.72 16.74 1.91
CA CYS A 27 12.84 16.07 2.87
C CYS A 27 11.90 15.04 2.22
N MET A 28 12.11 14.71 0.93
CA MET A 28 11.29 13.75 0.23
C MET A 28 11.70 12.32 0.58
N LYS A 29 10.72 11.51 1.02
CA LYS A 29 10.96 10.16 1.54
C LYS A 29 11.74 9.25 0.59
N SER A 30 11.56 9.44 -0.71
CA SER A 30 12.18 8.64 -1.76
C SER A 30 13.70 8.64 -1.71
N PHE A 31 14.31 9.81 -1.50
CA PHE A 31 15.76 9.92 -1.35
C PHE A 31 16.22 9.32 -0.01
N HIS A 32 15.40 9.46 1.04
CA HIS A 32 15.69 8.89 2.36
C HIS A 32 15.61 7.35 2.39
N TYR A 33 14.89 6.69 1.48
CA TYR A 33 14.89 5.24 1.37
C TYR A 33 16.26 4.65 1.04
N VAL A 34 17.09 5.39 0.30
CA VAL A 34 18.44 4.96 -0.07
C VAL A 34 19.41 5.06 1.11
N LEU A 35 19.19 6.02 2.02
CA LEU A 35 20.16 6.36 3.07
C LEU A 35 20.32 5.32 4.17
N ASN A 36 19.27 4.53 4.47
CA ASN A 36 19.28 3.62 5.62
C ASN A 36 19.16 2.13 5.27
N GLY A 37 19.21 1.77 3.98
CA GLY A 37 19.22 0.39 3.48
C GLY A 37 17.95 -0.43 3.72
N ASN A 38 17.06 -0.02 4.63
CA ASN A 38 15.88 -0.78 5.06
C ASN A 38 14.92 -1.07 3.89
N TYR A 39 14.76 -0.10 2.99
CA TYR A 39 13.96 -0.30 1.78
C TYR A 39 14.52 -1.46 0.95
N ARG A 40 15.84 -1.49 0.73
CA ARG A 40 16.51 -2.57 0.00
C ARG A 40 16.36 -3.91 0.71
N HIS A 41 16.63 -3.97 2.01
CA HIS A 41 16.46 -5.21 2.79
C HIS A 41 15.03 -5.75 2.74
N LEU A 42 14.02 -4.88 2.74
CA LEU A 42 12.63 -5.30 2.57
C LEU A 42 12.40 -5.94 1.20
N PHE A 43 12.84 -5.31 0.11
CA PHE A 43 12.63 -5.87 -1.23
C PHE A 43 13.47 -7.13 -1.46
N ASP A 44 14.70 -7.20 -0.96
CA ASP A 44 15.50 -8.43 -0.99
C ASP A 44 14.77 -9.59 -0.28
N PHE A 45 14.04 -9.31 0.81
CA PHE A 45 13.19 -10.28 1.48
C PHE A 45 11.95 -10.66 0.65
N LEU A 46 11.25 -9.69 0.06
CA LEU A 46 10.08 -9.94 -0.80
C LEU A 46 10.44 -10.67 -2.10
N ASP A 47 11.67 -10.50 -2.59
CA ASP A 47 12.21 -11.20 -3.76
C ASP A 47 12.59 -12.66 -3.45
N SER A 48 12.78 -13.00 -2.17
CA SER A 48 13.29 -14.33 -1.78
C SER A 48 12.27 -15.47 -1.93
N ASP A 49 10.96 -15.19 -1.81
CA ASP A 49 9.89 -16.17 -1.98
C ASP A 49 8.54 -15.48 -2.25
N ASN A 50 7.53 -16.27 -2.59
CA ASN A 50 6.16 -15.83 -2.71
C ASN A 50 5.55 -15.46 -1.35
N PHE A 51 4.71 -14.44 -1.33
CA PHE A 51 4.10 -13.95 -0.10
C PHE A 51 2.64 -13.51 -0.27
N ASN A 52 1.92 -13.46 0.86
CA ASN A 52 0.57 -12.93 0.96
C ASN A 52 0.60 -11.64 1.77
N VAL A 53 -0.28 -10.70 1.44
CA VAL A 53 -0.45 -9.46 2.20
C VAL A 53 -1.72 -9.54 3.05
N TYR A 54 -1.58 -9.36 4.35
CA TYR A 54 -2.69 -9.35 5.29
C TYR A 54 -2.98 -7.92 5.76
N ILE A 55 -4.21 -7.45 5.55
CA ILE A 55 -4.64 -6.10 5.91
C ILE A 55 -5.54 -6.17 7.13
N MET A 56 -5.03 -5.72 8.29
CA MET A 56 -5.75 -5.71 9.56
C MET A 56 -6.14 -4.28 10.02
N GLY A 57 -5.54 -3.24 9.44
CA GLY A 57 -5.71 -1.85 9.85
C GLY A 57 -6.77 -1.07 9.06
N HIS A 58 -7.24 0.05 9.61
CA HIS A 58 -8.14 0.99 8.93
C HIS A 58 -7.37 2.05 8.11
N SER A 59 -6.16 2.42 8.55
CA SER A 59 -5.34 3.51 7.99
C SER A 59 -4.64 3.22 6.65
N CYS A 60 -5.06 2.21 5.90
CA CYS A 60 -4.54 1.89 4.57
C CYS A 60 -4.87 2.93 3.49
N GLY A 61 -5.39 4.12 3.84
CA GLY A 61 -5.52 5.25 2.92
C GLY A 61 -4.42 6.30 3.07
N LEU A 62 -3.65 6.24 4.17
CA LEU A 62 -2.65 7.24 4.57
C LEU A 62 -1.23 6.65 4.66
N SER A 63 -1.07 5.35 4.41
CA SER A 63 0.23 4.69 4.38
C SER A 63 1.06 5.18 3.19
N ASP A 64 2.38 5.04 3.31
CA ASP A 64 3.33 5.45 2.28
C ASP A 64 2.99 4.85 0.91
N ARG A 65 2.56 5.71 -0.03
CA ARG A 65 1.99 5.23 -1.29
C ARG A 65 3.00 4.55 -2.18
N VAL A 66 4.23 5.06 -2.22
CA VAL A 66 5.30 4.50 -3.05
C VAL A 66 5.62 3.09 -2.57
N MET A 67 5.87 2.92 -1.27
CA MET A 67 6.20 1.61 -0.71
C MET A 67 5.04 0.62 -0.85
N PHE A 68 3.83 1.02 -0.46
CA PHE A 68 2.68 0.10 -0.47
C PHE A 68 2.27 -0.28 -1.90
N ASN A 69 2.34 0.65 -2.85
CA ASN A 69 2.15 0.37 -4.27
C ASN A 69 3.12 -0.72 -4.76
N LYS A 70 4.42 -0.61 -4.44
CA LYS A 70 5.43 -1.58 -4.86
C LYS A 70 5.24 -2.96 -4.23
N ILE A 71 4.83 -3.05 -2.97
CA ILE A 71 4.52 -4.32 -2.30
C ILE A 71 3.27 -4.98 -2.93
N LEU A 72 2.19 -4.21 -3.11
CA LEU A 72 0.92 -4.72 -3.62
C LEU A 72 0.93 -5.05 -5.12
N GLN A 73 1.96 -4.64 -5.84
CA GLN A 73 2.18 -4.97 -7.25
C GLN A 73 3.42 -5.83 -7.47
N HIS A 74 4.00 -6.38 -6.40
CA HIS A 74 5.18 -7.22 -6.49
C HIS A 74 4.88 -8.51 -7.26
N PRO A 75 5.78 -8.99 -8.15
CA PRO A 75 5.57 -10.25 -8.89
C PRO A 75 5.32 -11.47 -8.00
N ASN A 76 6.03 -11.54 -6.87
CA ASN A 76 5.92 -12.63 -5.88
C ASN A 76 4.70 -12.49 -4.94
N MET A 77 3.90 -11.42 -5.07
CA MET A 77 2.69 -11.26 -4.24
C MET A 77 1.55 -12.10 -4.80
N ASN A 78 1.05 -13.02 -3.98
CA ASN A 78 0.02 -13.98 -4.37
C ASN A 78 -1.40 -13.46 -4.18
N GLU A 79 -1.72 -12.95 -2.99
CA GLU A 79 -3.05 -12.46 -2.63
C GLU A 79 -3.01 -11.35 -1.55
N ILE A 80 -4.09 -10.58 -1.48
CA ILE A 80 -4.36 -9.58 -0.45
C ILE A 80 -5.58 -10.04 0.34
N LYS A 81 -5.36 -10.48 1.58
CA LYS A 81 -6.41 -10.90 2.49
C LYS A 81 -6.77 -9.76 3.45
N ILE A 82 -8.03 -9.36 3.44
CA ILE A 82 -8.52 -8.27 4.27
C ILE A 82 -9.24 -8.85 5.49
N PHE A 83 -8.80 -8.46 6.68
CA PHE A 83 -9.51 -8.74 7.92
C PHE A 83 -10.36 -7.52 8.29
N TYR A 84 -11.68 -7.68 8.24
CA TYR A 84 -12.59 -6.58 8.41
C TYR A 84 -13.06 -6.44 9.87
N HIS A 85 -13.45 -5.23 10.25
CA HIS A 85 -14.09 -4.94 11.52
C HIS A 85 -15.61 -5.01 11.35
N LYS A 86 -16.28 -5.82 12.18
CA LYS A 86 -17.75 -5.84 12.27
C LYS A 86 -18.22 -4.56 12.97
N LYS A 87 -19.01 -3.73 12.29
CA LYS A 87 -19.63 -2.51 12.85
C LYS A 87 -21.01 -2.80 13.49
N GLY A 88 -21.62 -3.93 13.15
CA GLY A 88 -22.89 -4.38 13.71
C GLY A 88 -23.11 -5.87 13.51
N ASN A 89 -24.37 -6.30 13.64
CA ASN A 89 -24.75 -7.71 13.61
C ASN A 89 -25.01 -8.21 12.19
N ALA A 90 -25.31 -7.32 11.25
CA ALA A 90 -25.57 -7.73 9.87
C ALA A 90 -24.26 -7.94 9.10
N SER A 91 -24.26 -8.89 8.15
CA SER A 91 -23.06 -9.23 7.38
C SER A 91 -22.50 -8.07 6.54
N HIS A 92 -23.33 -7.10 6.16
CA HIS A 92 -22.94 -5.90 5.40
C HIS A 92 -22.50 -4.73 6.28
N GLU A 93 -22.70 -4.81 7.60
CA GLU A 93 -22.26 -3.80 8.57
C GLU A 93 -20.80 -4.04 8.94
N ASN A 94 -19.90 -3.83 7.98
CA ASN A 94 -18.47 -3.97 8.18
C ASN A 94 -17.68 -2.90 7.40
N ASP A 95 -16.36 -2.85 7.60
CA ASP A 95 -15.46 -1.93 6.90
C ASP A 95 -14.71 -2.54 5.71
N PHE A 96 -15.06 -3.76 5.26
CA PHE A 96 -14.37 -4.44 4.16
C PHE A 96 -14.36 -3.58 2.89
N PHE A 97 -15.53 -3.07 2.50
CA PHE A 97 -15.65 -2.26 1.28
C PHE A 97 -14.85 -0.96 1.38
N GLU A 98 -14.85 -0.32 2.56
CA GLU A 98 -14.06 0.87 2.85
C GLU A 98 -12.55 0.57 2.73
N LYS A 99 -12.09 -0.57 3.27
CA LYS A 99 -10.71 -1.02 3.13
C LYS A 99 -10.33 -1.29 1.66
N VAL A 100 -11.21 -1.93 0.88
CA VAL A 100 -11.01 -2.12 -0.56
C VAL A 100 -10.88 -0.78 -1.29
N GLN A 101 -11.73 0.20 -0.98
CA GLN A 101 -11.64 1.54 -1.56
C GLN A 101 -10.31 2.21 -1.23
N ASN A 102 -9.83 2.09 0.01
CA ASN A 102 -8.53 2.64 0.42
C ASN A 102 -7.36 1.93 -0.29
N ILE A 103 -7.36 0.60 -0.32
CA ILE A 103 -6.35 -0.21 -1.02
C ILE A 103 -6.31 0.13 -2.52
N SER A 104 -7.47 0.40 -3.12
CA SER A 104 -7.55 0.72 -4.55
C SER A 104 -6.70 1.93 -4.95
N ARG A 105 -6.40 2.84 -4.02
CA ARG A 105 -5.59 4.06 -4.27
C ARG A 105 -4.10 3.76 -4.51
N TYR A 106 -3.65 2.54 -4.23
CA TYR A 106 -2.30 2.06 -4.51
C TYR A 106 -2.19 1.33 -5.86
N PHE A 107 -3.29 1.19 -6.59
CA PHE A 107 -3.31 0.64 -7.94
C PHE A 107 -3.66 1.75 -8.93
N ASP A 108 -2.77 1.99 -9.88
CA ASP A 108 -3.04 2.88 -11.02
C ASP A 108 -4.11 2.28 -11.95
N SER A 109 -4.49 3.04 -12.98
CA SER A 109 -5.52 2.62 -13.94
C SER A 109 -5.16 1.32 -14.67
N ASN A 110 -3.87 1.06 -14.90
CA ASN A 110 -3.38 -0.12 -15.64
C ASN A 110 -3.35 -1.37 -14.76
N SER A 111 -3.19 -1.22 -13.44
CA SER A 111 -3.09 -2.29 -12.46
C SER A 111 -4.40 -2.59 -11.73
N LYS A 112 -5.53 -1.94 -12.08
CA LYS A 112 -6.85 -2.25 -11.49
C LYS A 112 -7.30 -3.69 -11.69
N HIS A 113 -6.90 -4.33 -12.79
CA HIS A 113 -7.19 -5.75 -12.99
C HIS A 113 -6.52 -6.61 -11.92
N LEU A 114 -5.22 -6.35 -11.64
CA LEU A 114 -4.46 -7.03 -10.60
C LEU A 114 -5.12 -6.90 -9.22
N MET A 115 -5.59 -5.70 -8.87
CA MET A 115 -6.34 -5.48 -7.63
C MET A 115 -7.56 -6.41 -7.52
N ARG A 116 -8.37 -6.49 -8.59
CA ARG A 116 -9.61 -7.27 -8.59
C ARG A 116 -9.37 -8.78 -8.53
N THR A 117 -8.22 -9.25 -9.03
CA THR A 117 -7.87 -10.68 -9.04
C THR A 117 -7.09 -11.11 -7.79
N LYS A 118 -6.38 -10.18 -7.13
CA LYS A 118 -5.54 -10.47 -5.95
C LYS A 118 -6.25 -10.26 -4.62
N ILE A 119 -7.26 -9.39 -4.54
CA ILE A 119 -8.02 -9.20 -3.30
C ILE A 119 -8.94 -10.40 -3.06
N THR A 120 -8.79 -11.06 -1.92
CA THR A 120 -9.68 -12.13 -1.48
C THR A 120 -11.12 -11.60 -1.33
N PRO A 121 -12.15 -12.25 -1.89
CA PRO A 121 -13.53 -11.82 -1.75
C PRO A 121 -14.01 -11.78 -0.29
N LEU A 122 -15.02 -10.96 0.00
CA LEU A 122 -15.62 -10.86 1.34
C LEU A 122 -16.09 -12.23 1.88
N SER A 123 -16.64 -13.09 1.01
CA SER A 123 -17.12 -14.43 1.38
C SER A 123 -16.02 -15.37 1.88
N MET A 124 -14.74 -15.07 1.60
CA MET A 124 -13.57 -15.83 2.02
C MET A 124 -12.70 -15.04 3.02
N SER A 125 -13.16 -13.86 3.42
CA SER A 125 -12.49 -12.98 4.37
C SER A 125 -13.04 -13.18 5.77
N LEU A 126 -12.21 -12.93 6.77
CA LEU A 126 -12.57 -13.13 8.17
C LEU A 126 -12.65 -11.79 8.91
N PRO A 127 -13.51 -11.69 9.93
CA PRO A 127 -13.46 -10.60 10.89
C PRO A 127 -12.11 -10.59 11.62
N LEU A 128 -11.57 -9.40 11.90
CA LEU A 128 -10.32 -9.25 12.64
C LEU A 128 -10.38 -9.85 14.05
N THR A 129 -11.58 -9.89 14.65
CA THR A 129 -11.81 -10.47 16.00
C THR A 129 -11.78 -11.99 16.02
N ASP A 130 -11.87 -12.63 14.86
CA ASP A 130 -12.06 -14.08 14.73
C ASP A 130 -10.75 -14.74 14.21
N LEU A 131 -9.61 -14.06 14.40
CA LEU A 131 -8.26 -14.44 13.98
C LEU A 131 -7.55 -15.34 14.99
#